data_AF-A0A918DC90-F1
#
_entry.id   AF-A0A918DC90-F1
#
_cell.length_a   1.000
_cell.length_b   1.000
_cell.length_c   1.000
_cell.angle_alpha   90.00
_cell.angle_beta   90.00
_cell.angle_gamma   90.00
#
_symmetry.space_group_name_H-M   'P 1'
#
loop_
_entity.id
_entity.type
_entity.pdbx_description
1 polymer ?
#
loop_
_entity_poly.entity_id
_entity_poly.type
_entity_poly.pdbx_seq_one_letter_code
_entity_poly.pdbx_strand_id
1 'polypeptide(L)'
;MPDIERMLQQSFDPSIAVATCRTVIDLCTKDLGGTGKNIADRIDSLLVKGVITKPIADWAHHIRSLGANATHDADGGEDEARAFATFLRFFLRAAYELGADVKSALTSSEHKA
;
A
#
# COMPACT_ATOMS: atom_id res chain seq x y z
N MET A 1 -9.77 -1.57 10.11
CA MET A 1 -9.37 -2.76 9.33
C MET A 1 -9.20 -3.91 10.31
N PRO A 2 -9.69 -5.13 10.02
CA PRO A 2 -9.35 -6.28 10.85
C PRO A 2 -7.85 -6.53 10.70
N ASP A 3 -7.15 -6.55 11.85
CA ASP A 3 -5.69 -6.55 11.98
C ASP A 3 -5.00 -7.62 11.14
N ILE A 4 -4.30 -7.18 10.08
CA ILE A 4 -3.34 -8.00 9.34
C ILE A 4 -2.27 -8.54 10.31
N GLU A 5 -1.90 -7.78 11.34
CA GLU A 5 -1.01 -8.21 12.42
C GLU A 5 -1.58 -9.40 13.22
N ARG A 6 -2.90 -9.48 13.39
CA ARG A 6 -3.57 -10.60 14.08
C ARG A 6 -3.69 -11.82 13.18
N MET A 7 -3.75 -11.64 11.85
CA MET A 7 -3.69 -12.75 10.89
C MET A 7 -2.32 -13.44 10.89
N LEU A 8 -1.22 -12.69 11.12
CA LEU A 8 0.12 -13.27 11.24
C LEU A 8 0.29 -14.15 12.49
N GLN A 9 -0.38 -13.83 13.60
CA GLN A 9 -0.36 -14.62 14.83
C GLN A 9 -1.09 -15.97 14.74
N GLN A 10 -1.87 -16.22 13.69
CA GLN A 10 -2.68 -17.45 13.53
C GLN A 10 -2.10 -18.47 12.53
N SER A 11 -0.81 -18.40 12.21
CA SER A 11 -0.17 -19.30 11.23
C SER A 11 -0.83 -19.24 9.84
N PHE A 12 -1.18 -18.03 9.37
CA PHE A 12 -1.60 -17.85 7.97
C PHE A 12 -0.39 -17.96 7.04
N ASP A 13 -0.58 -18.68 5.94
CA ASP A 13 0.41 -18.81 4.88
C ASP A 13 0.83 -17.40 4.37
N PRO A 14 2.13 -17.07 4.30
CA PRO A 14 2.62 -15.78 3.82
C PRO A 14 2.04 -15.35 2.46
N SER A 15 1.68 -16.30 1.60
CA SER A 15 1.02 -16.04 0.31
C SER A 15 -0.31 -15.30 0.46
N ILE A 16 -1.05 -15.51 1.56
CA ILE A 16 -2.31 -14.82 1.84
C ILE A 16 -2.07 -13.34 2.13
N ALA A 17 -0.99 -13.01 2.86
CA ALA A 17 -0.62 -11.63 3.13
C ALA A 17 -0.21 -10.90 1.83
N VAL A 18 0.57 -11.56 0.97
CA VAL A 18 0.97 -11.03 -0.36
C VAL A 18 -0.26 -10.77 -1.24
N ALA A 19 -1.16 -11.75 -1.34
CA ALA A 19 -2.38 -11.65 -2.14
C ALA A 19 -3.30 -10.53 -1.63
N THR A 20 -3.41 -10.38 -0.32
CA THR A 20 -4.18 -9.30 0.32
C THR A 20 -3.57 -7.94 -0.01
N CYS A 21 -2.26 -7.78 0.12
CA CYS A 21 -1.57 -6.52 -0.19
C CYS A 21 -1.75 -6.14 -1.66
N ARG A 22 -1.60 -7.10 -2.59
CA ARG A 22 -1.82 -6.86 -4.02
C ARG A 22 -3.26 -6.43 -4.30
N THR A 23 -4.23 -7.04 -3.63
CA THR A 23 -5.66 -6.68 -3.76
C THR A 23 -5.92 -5.27 -3.27
N VAL A 24 -5.36 -4.87 -2.12
CA VAL A 24 -5.53 -3.52 -1.58
C VAL A 24 -4.86 -2.49 -2.49
N ILE A 25 -3.64 -2.74 -2.99
CA ILE A 25 -2.98 -1.85 -3.97
C ILE A 25 -3.84 -1.72 -5.23
N ASP A 26 -4.38 -2.82 -5.76
CA ASP A 26 -5.26 -2.78 -6.93
C ASP A 26 -6.51 -1.91 -6.69
N LEU A 27 -7.20 -2.12 -5.57
CA LEU A 27 -8.39 -1.35 -5.21
C LEU A 27 -8.09 0.13 -4.99
N CYS A 28 -7.06 0.44 -4.20
CA CYS A 28 -6.70 1.83 -3.93
C CYS A 28 -6.21 2.55 -5.18
N THR A 29 -5.47 1.88 -6.07
CA THR A 29 -5.01 2.51 -7.31
C THR A 29 -6.19 2.86 -8.24
N LYS A 30 -7.28 2.09 -8.18
CA LYS A 30 -8.53 2.41 -8.91
C LYS A 30 -9.29 3.56 -8.24
N ASP A 31 -9.45 3.50 -6.91
CA ASP A 31 -10.19 4.49 -6.13
C ASP A 31 -9.58 5.89 -6.23
N LEU A 32 -8.25 5.98 -6.16
CA LEU A 32 -7.48 7.23 -6.30
C LEU A 32 -7.43 7.77 -7.74
N GLY A 33 -8.13 7.12 -8.69
CA GLY A 33 -8.19 7.54 -10.08
C GLY A 33 -6.91 7.28 -10.88
N GLY A 34 -6.15 6.23 -10.53
CA GLY A 34 -5.02 5.76 -11.34
C GLY A 34 -5.49 5.31 -12.72
N THR A 35 -4.76 5.68 -13.77
CA THR A 35 -5.13 5.40 -15.17
C THR A 35 -4.17 4.41 -15.82
N GLY A 36 -4.68 3.53 -16.68
CA GLY A 36 -3.86 2.56 -17.41
C GLY A 36 -4.53 1.19 -17.52
N LYS A 37 -3.85 0.24 -18.18
CA LYS A 37 -4.38 -1.09 -18.47
C LYS A 37 -4.20 -2.07 -17.31
N ASN A 38 -3.15 -1.89 -16.51
CA ASN A 38 -2.79 -2.79 -15.42
C ASN A 38 -2.43 -2.04 -14.12
N ILE A 39 -2.17 -2.76 -13.03
CA ILE A 39 -1.81 -2.17 -11.73
C ILE A 39 -0.54 -1.32 -11.81
N ALA A 40 0.47 -1.75 -12.58
CA ALA A 40 1.73 -1.01 -12.73
C ALA A 40 1.47 0.37 -13.36
N ASP A 41 0.70 0.41 -14.46
CA ASP A 41 0.34 1.66 -15.14
C ASP A 41 -0.39 2.62 -14.18
N ARG A 42 -1.29 2.09 -13.34
CA ARG A 42 -2.02 2.92 -12.37
C ARG A 42 -1.11 3.45 -11.25
N ILE A 43 -0.16 2.66 -10.76
CA ILE A 43 0.85 3.12 -9.79
C ILE A 43 1.65 4.29 -10.39
N ASP A 44 2.14 4.14 -11.61
CA ASP A 44 2.94 5.17 -12.28
C ASP A 44 2.11 6.43 -12.55
N SER A 45 0.84 6.27 -12.96
CA SER A 45 -0.10 7.38 -13.13
C SER A 45 -0.29 8.17 -11.82
N LEU A 46 -0.44 7.49 -10.69
CA LEU A 46 -0.60 8.15 -9.39
C LEU A 46 0.67 8.86 -8.91
N LEU A 47 1.84 8.30 -9.21
CA LEU A 47 3.12 8.96 -8.94
C LEU A 47 3.24 10.25 -9.76
N VAL A 48 2.94 10.20 -11.06
CA VAL A 48 2.98 11.37 -11.95
C VAL A 48 2.00 12.46 -11.49
N LYS A 49 0.82 12.07 -11.00
CA LYS A 49 -0.18 13.00 -10.43
C LYS A 49 0.20 13.56 -9.07
N GLY A 50 1.29 13.07 -8.45
CA GLY A 50 1.70 13.47 -7.10
C GLY A 50 0.79 12.96 -5.98
N VAL A 51 -0.09 11.99 -6.27
CA VAL A 51 -0.99 11.39 -5.26
C VAL A 51 -0.19 10.48 -4.32
N ILE A 52 0.82 9.79 -4.85
CA ILE A 52 1.75 8.98 -4.07
C ILE A 52 3.19 9.43 -4.32
N THR A 53 4.07 9.20 -3.35
CA THR A 53 5.49 9.55 -3.46
C THR A 53 6.30 8.43 -4.12
N LYS A 54 7.49 8.76 -4.64
CA LYS A 54 8.37 7.77 -5.29
C LYS A 54 8.66 6.54 -4.42
N PRO A 55 9.01 6.65 -3.12
CA PRO A 55 9.25 5.48 -2.28
C PRO A 55 8.03 4.53 -2.19
N ILE A 56 6.82 5.10 -2.21
CA ILE A 56 5.58 4.33 -2.16
C ILE A 56 5.33 3.60 -3.48
N ALA A 57 5.58 4.27 -4.61
CA ALA A 57 5.48 3.67 -5.93
C ALA A 57 6.49 2.53 -6.10
N ASP A 58 7.76 2.73 -5.70
CA ASP A 58 8.82 1.72 -5.79
C ASP A 58 8.43 0.43 -5.03
N TRP A 59 7.93 0.58 -3.80
CA TRP A 59 7.49 -0.57 -2.99
C TRP A 59 6.20 -1.22 -3.50
N ALA A 60 5.26 -0.44 -4.03
CA ALA A 60 4.04 -0.99 -4.65
C ALA A 60 4.39 -1.88 -5.86
N HIS A 61 5.37 -1.47 -6.67
CA HIS A 61 5.90 -2.29 -7.78
C HIS A 61 6.61 -3.54 -7.29
N HIS A 62 7.35 -3.45 -6.19
CA HIS A 62 8.02 -4.60 -5.57
C HIS A 62 7.01 -5.67 -5.14
N ILE A 63 5.98 -5.29 -4.36
CA ILE A 63 4.94 -6.22 -3.89
C ILE A 63 4.13 -6.82 -5.06
N ARG A 64 3.81 -6.00 -6.06
CA ARG A 64 3.16 -6.47 -7.31
C ARG A 64 3.98 -7.57 -7.98
N SER A 65 5.30 -7.44 -7.99
CA SER A 65 6.22 -8.38 -8.64
C SER A 65 6.37 -9.67 -7.83
N LEU A 66 6.45 -9.58 -6.50
CA LEU A 66 6.48 -10.75 -5.61
C LEU A 66 5.22 -11.59 -5.74
N GLY A 67 4.04 -10.94 -5.77
CA GLY A 67 2.77 -11.63 -6.00
C GLY A 67 2.60 -12.24 -7.40
N ALA A 68 3.49 -11.95 -8.36
CA ALA A 68 3.52 -12.59 -9.67
C ALA A 68 4.46 -13.81 -9.72
N ASN A 69 5.51 -13.80 -8.89
CA ASN A 69 6.53 -14.85 -8.80
C ASN A 69 6.38 -15.75 -7.56
N ALA A 70 5.23 -15.70 -6.86
CA ALA A 70 4.95 -16.51 -5.67
C ALA A 70 4.78 -18.03 -5.96
N THR A 71 5.47 -18.54 -6.97
CA THR A 71 5.64 -19.95 -7.29
C THR A 71 6.84 -20.51 -6.52
N HIS A 72 6.53 -21.12 -5.37
CA HIS A 72 7.15 -22.35 -4.87
C HIS A 72 8.58 -22.35 -4.25
N ASP A 73 9.08 -21.25 -3.70
CA ASP A 73 10.22 -21.28 -2.76
C ASP A 73 9.97 -20.29 -1.61
N ALA A 74 9.05 -20.66 -0.70
CA ALA A 74 8.67 -19.83 0.44
C ALA A 74 9.68 -19.94 1.59
N ASP A 75 10.91 -19.46 1.36
CA ASP A 75 11.86 -19.16 2.44
C ASP A 75 11.62 -17.75 3.06
N GLY A 76 10.60 -17.02 2.58
CA GLY A 76 10.12 -15.75 3.13
C GLY A 76 9.18 -15.92 4.33
N GLY A 77 9.67 -16.54 5.41
CA GLY A 77 8.92 -16.71 6.65
C GLY A 77 8.72 -15.40 7.41
N GLU A 78 7.50 -15.15 7.89
CA GLU A 78 7.00 -14.10 8.82
C GLU A 78 7.48 -12.64 8.65
N ASP A 79 8.78 -12.38 8.57
CA ASP A 79 9.40 -11.07 8.39
C ASP A 79 8.97 -10.39 7.10
N GLU A 80 8.85 -11.15 6.01
CA GLU A 80 8.38 -10.63 4.73
C GLU A 80 6.92 -10.18 4.82
N ALA A 81 6.08 -10.99 5.47
CA ALA A 81 4.68 -10.67 5.67
C ALA A 81 4.50 -9.46 6.60
N ARG A 82 5.36 -9.31 7.61
CA ARG A 82 5.43 -8.11 8.47
C ARG A 82 5.87 -6.87 7.71
N ALA A 83 6.83 -7.00 6.80
CA ALA A 83 7.25 -5.90 5.92
C ALA A 83 6.09 -5.45 5.01
N PHE A 84 5.31 -6.38 4.47
CA PHE A 84 4.13 -6.05 3.66
C PHE A 84 3.03 -5.36 4.45
N ALA A 85 2.69 -5.87 5.64
CA ALA A 85 1.72 -5.23 6.52
C ALA A 85 2.15 -3.80 6.88
N THR A 86 3.44 -3.62 7.16
CA THR A 86 4.05 -2.32 7.44
C THR A 86 3.96 -1.38 6.24
N PHE A 87 4.32 -1.85 5.05
CA PHE A 87 4.18 -1.08 3.82
C PHE A 87 2.74 -0.65 3.59
N LEU A 88 1.77 -1.57 3.75
CA LEU A 88 0.37 -1.27 3.47
C LEU A 88 -0.15 -0.14 4.37
N ARG A 89 0.25 -0.14 5.65
CA ARG A 89 -0.05 0.95 6.57
C ARG A 89 0.49 2.29 6.08
N PHE A 90 1.75 2.35 5.65
CA PHE A 90 2.34 3.58 5.12
C PHE A 90 1.69 4.02 3.80
N PHE A 91 1.38 3.08 2.92
CA PHE A 91 0.69 3.34 1.65
C PHE A 91 -0.67 3.98 1.89
N LEU A 92 -1.52 3.38 2.74
CA LEU A 92 -2.86 3.90 3.04
C LEU A 92 -2.80 5.28 3.69
N ARG A 93 -1.89 5.47 4.65
CA ARG A 93 -1.69 6.76 5.31
C ARG A 93 -1.29 7.85 4.33
N ALA A 94 -0.33 7.58 3.44
CA ALA A 94 0.09 8.56 2.46
C ALA A 94 -0.99 8.85 1.42
N ALA A 95 -1.71 7.82 0.97
CA ALA A 95 -2.73 7.95 -0.07
C ALA A 95 -4.00 8.66 0.40
N TYR A 96 -4.44 8.45 1.64
CA TYR A 96 -5.75 8.90 2.12
C TYR A 96 -5.70 9.84 3.31
N GLU A 97 -4.73 9.68 4.22
CA GLU A 97 -4.72 10.42 5.49
C GLU A 97 -3.87 11.68 5.39
N LEU A 98 -2.70 11.62 4.75
CA LEU A 98 -1.74 12.72 4.76
C LEU A 98 -2.30 14.02 4.17
N GLY A 99 -3.07 13.93 3.08
CA GLY A 99 -3.73 15.10 2.50
C GLY A 99 -4.78 15.72 3.43
N ALA A 100 -5.54 14.89 4.15
CA ALA A 100 -6.53 15.33 5.12
C ALA A 100 -5.86 15.94 6.38
N ASP A 101 -4.81 15.29 6.89
CA ASP A 101 -4.01 15.74 8.03
C ASP A 101 -3.38 17.12 7.76
N VAL A 102 -2.76 17.29 6.59
CA VAL A 102 -2.15 18.57 6.17
C VAL A 102 -3.22 19.65 6.07
N LYS A 103 -4.36 19.35 5.43
CA LYS A 103 -5.46 20.32 5.31
C LYS A 103 -5.98 20.74 6.69
N SER A 104 -6.21 19.78 7.59
CA SER A 104 -6.68 20.03 8.95
C SER A 104 -5.69 20.87 9.78
N ALA A 105 -4.39 20.55 9.68
CA ALA A 105 -3.33 21.28 10.37
C ALA A 105 -3.24 22.74 9.89
N LEU A 106 -3.33 22.97 8.58
CA LEU A 106 -3.28 24.31 8.00
C LEU A 106 -4.55 25.11 8.36
N THR A 107 -5.74 24.52 8.32
CA THR A 107 -6.98 25.22 8.72
C THR A 107 -7.04 25.55 10.22
N SER A 108 -6.40 24.73 11.07
CA SER A 108 -6.32 25.01 12.52
C SER A 108 -5.37 26.16 12.85
N SER A 109 -4.44 26.50 11.93
CA SER A 109 -3.51 27.62 12.09
C SER A 109 -4.12 28.98 11.69
N GLU A 110 -5.12 28.99 10.81
CA GLU A 110 -5.80 30.22 10.36
C GLU A 110 -6.78 30.81 11.37
N HIS A 111 -7.28 30.01 12.33
CA HIS A 111 -8.22 30.47 13.37
C HIS A 111 -7.54 31.07 14.61
N LYS A 112 -6.21 31.14 14.63
CA LYS A 112 -5.42 31.62 15.77
C LYS A 112 -4.66 32.93 15.50
N ALA A 113 -4.97 33.60 14.38
CA ALA A 113 -4.39 34.89 13.99
C ALA A 113 -5.41 36.03 14.16
#